data_AF-A0A1V5WKU5-F1
#
_entry.id   AF-A0A1V5WKU5-F1
#
_cell.length_a   1.000
_cell.length_b   1.000
_cell.length_c   1.000
_cell.angle_alpha   90.00
_cell.angle_beta   90.00
_cell.angle_gamma   90.00
#
_symmetry.space_group_name_H-M   'P 1'
#
loop_
_entity.id
_entity.type
_entity.pdbx_description
1 polymer ?
#
loop_
_entity_poly.entity_id
_entity_poly.type
_entity_poly.pdbx_seq_one_letter_code
_entity_poly.pdbx_strand_id
1 'polypeptide(L)'
;MNKKVNTIVFIVAGTIVNLLLAILFIVLLMVLIFKVETIWPGRGEPMFPFAFIAGVLLAMVVYQRLSHWVVEKFDLSDKLDPLFKSRRRRKKKDQD
;
A
#
# COMPACT_ATOMS: atom_id res chain seq x y z
N MET A 1 -11.05 -24.03 -2.74
CA MET A 1 -10.36 -23.13 -3.68
C MET A 1 -8.87 -23.45 -3.67
N ASN A 2 -8.23 -23.49 -4.83
CA ASN A 2 -6.79 -23.73 -4.93
C ASN A 2 -6.03 -22.53 -4.34
N LYS A 3 -4.97 -22.76 -3.54
CA LYS A 3 -4.19 -21.68 -2.87
C LYS A 3 -3.67 -20.62 -3.85
N LYS A 4 -3.39 -21.05 -5.09
CA LYS A 4 -3.03 -20.17 -6.21
C LYS A 4 -4.13 -19.16 -6.55
N VAL A 5 -5.39 -19.59 -6.62
CA VAL A 5 -6.53 -18.74 -6.96
C VAL A 5 -6.74 -17.67 -5.88
N ASN A 6 -6.67 -18.06 -4.60
CA ASN A 6 -6.78 -17.09 -3.49
C ASN A 6 -5.69 -16.02 -3.54
N THR A 7 -4.47 -16.41 -3.91
CA THR A 7 -3.34 -15.48 -4.02
C THR A 7 -3.53 -14.51 -5.18
N ILE A 8 -4.01 -14.97 -6.32
CA ILE A 8 -4.35 -14.11 -7.46
C ILE A 8 -5.44 -13.11 -7.07
N VAL A 9 -6.52 -13.58 -6.43
CA VAL A 9 -7.61 -12.71 -5.96
C VAL A 9 -7.09 -11.65 -4.98
N PHE A 10 -6.20 -12.03 -4.04
CA PHE A 10 -5.60 -11.10 -3.10
C PHE A 10 -4.74 -10.03 -3.79
N ILE A 11 -3.92 -10.42 -4.78
CA ILE A 11 -3.09 -9.50 -5.54
C ILE A 11 -3.96 -8.54 -6.36
N VAL A 12 -5.01 -9.03 -7.01
CA VAL A 12 -5.94 -8.21 -7.80
C VAL A 12 -6.68 -7.22 -6.90
N ALA A 13 -7.28 -7.70 -5.81
CA ALA A 13 -7.96 -6.84 -4.84
C ALA A 13 -6.99 -5.83 -4.22
N GLY A 14 -5.77 -6.27 -3.89
CA GLY A 14 -4.71 -5.43 -3.37
C GLY A 14 -4.29 -4.31 -4.33
N THR A 15 -4.17 -4.63 -5.62
CA THR A 15 -3.86 -3.65 -6.68
C THR A 15 -4.97 -2.61 -6.80
N ILE A 16 -6.25 -3.04 -6.75
CA ILE A 16 -7.39 -2.13 -6.77
C ILE A 16 -7.34 -1.18 -5.56
N VAL A 17 -7.13 -1.72 -4.35
CA VAL A 17 -7.00 -0.91 -3.13
C VAL A 17 -5.82 0.07 -3.23
N ASN A 18 -4.67 -0.37 -3.74
CA ASN A 18 -3.51 0.49 -3.93
C ASN A 18 -3.78 1.62 -4.94
N LEU A 19 -4.49 1.33 -6.04
CA LEU A 19 -4.87 2.34 -7.02
C LEU A 19 -5.83 3.38 -6.41
N LEU A 20 -6.82 2.93 -5.63
CA LEU A 20 -7.73 3.83 -4.91
C LEU A 20 -6.99 4.71 -3.91
N LEU A 21 -6.02 4.16 -3.17
CA LEU A 21 -5.16 4.91 -2.27
C LEU A 21 -4.31 5.94 -3.03
N ALA A 22 -3.76 5.59 -4.19
CA ALA A 22 -2.98 6.50 -5.03
C ALA A 22 -3.83 7.69 -5.48
N ILE A 23 -5.02 7.43 -6.02
CA ILE A 23 -5.95 8.49 -6.42
C ILE A 23 -6.31 9.36 -5.21
N LEU A 24 -6.62 8.76 -4.06
CA LEU A 24 -6.95 9.48 -2.84
C LEU A 24 -5.81 10.41 -2.38
N PHE A 25 -4.58 9.90 -2.31
CA PHE A 25 -3.43 10.71 -1.87
C PHE A 25 -3.06 11.81 -2.86
N ILE A 26 -3.13 11.52 -4.17
CA ILE A 26 -2.89 12.55 -5.20
C ILE A 26 -3.91 13.68 -5.07
N VAL A 27 -5.20 13.35 -4.93
CA VAL A 27 -6.26 14.36 -4.76
C VAL A 27 -6.05 15.16 -3.47
N LEU A 28 -5.73 14.51 -2.35
CA LEU A 28 -5.45 15.20 -1.08
C LEU A 28 -4.26 16.16 -1.19
N LEU A 29 -3.18 15.74 -1.85
CA LEU A 29 -2.01 16.58 -2.07
C LEU A 29 -2.29 17.73 -3.03
N MET A 30 -3.10 17.52 -4.07
CA MET A 30 -3.54 18.61 -4.94
C MET A 30 -4.36 19.66 -4.17
N VAL A 31 -5.32 19.23 -3.34
CA VAL A 31 -6.09 20.14 -2.49
C VAL A 31 -5.17 20.93 -1.55
N LEU A 32 -4.13 20.29 -1.01
CA LEU A 32 -3.13 20.95 -0.18
C LEU A 32 -2.33 22.00 -0.97
N ILE A 33 -1.88 21.68 -2.20
CA ILE A 33 -1.19 22.63 -3.07
C ILE A 33 -2.07 23.83 -3.39
N PHE A 34 -3.35 23.62 -3.74
CA PHE A 34 -4.28 24.73 -3.99
C PHE A 34 -4.43 25.64 -2.77
N LYS A 35 -4.50 25.07 -1.57
CA LYS A 35 -4.51 25.89 -0.34
C LYS A 35 -3.22 26.68 -0.14
N VAL A 36 -2.06 26.09 -0.43
CA VAL A 36 -0.76 26.78 -0.35
C VAL A 36 -0.70 27.93 -1.37
N GLU A 37 -1.14 27.71 -2.60
CA GLU A 37 -1.17 28.73 -3.66
C GLU A 37 -2.07 29.91 -3.29
N THR A 38 -3.18 29.65 -2.59
CA THR A 38 -4.10 30.69 -2.11
C THR A 38 -3.43 31.61 -1.07
N ILE A 39 -2.50 31.08 -0.28
CA ILE A 39 -1.79 31.83 0.78
C ILE A 39 -0.54 32.49 0.21
N TRP A 40 0.23 31.77 -0.63
CA TRP A 40 1.49 32.18 -1.24
C TRP A 40 1.47 31.95 -2.76
N PRO A 41 1.01 32.93 -3.54
CA PRO A 41 0.91 32.81 -4.99
C PRO A 41 2.27 32.58 -5.66
N GLY A 42 2.28 31.77 -6.71
CA GLY A 42 3.44 31.49 -7.56
C GLY A 42 4.36 30.37 -7.06
N ARG A 43 3.99 29.63 -5.99
CA ARG A 43 4.79 28.51 -5.46
C ARG A 43 4.18 27.14 -5.72
N GLY A 44 2.90 27.05 -6.07
CA GLY A 44 2.15 25.80 -6.23
C GLY A 44 2.39 25.07 -7.55
N GLU A 45 2.57 25.77 -8.66
CA GLU A 45 2.78 25.16 -9.98
C GLU A 45 3.94 24.14 -10.05
N PRO A 46 5.17 24.44 -9.58
CA PRO A 46 6.25 23.48 -9.62
C PRO A 46 6.04 22.29 -8.66
N MET A 47 5.10 22.37 -7.71
CA MET A 47 4.84 21.30 -6.72
C MET A 47 3.96 20.17 -7.26
N PHE A 48 3.21 20.39 -8.35
CA PHE A 48 2.30 19.38 -8.90
C PHE A 48 2.95 18.03 -9.25
N PRO A 49 4.08 17.96 -9.99
CA PRO A 49 4.74 16.68 -10.28
C PRO A 49 5.23 15.99 -8.99
N PHE A 50 5.66 16.75 -7.99
CA PHE A 50 6.07 16.19 -6.70
C PHE A 50 4.89 15.62 -5.92
N ALA A 51 3.71 16.27 -5.95
CA ALA A 51 2.50 15.73 -5.35
C ALA A 51 2.05 14.43 -6.00
N PHE A 52 2.20 14.30 -7.32
CA PHE A 52 1.90 13.04 -8.00
C PHE A 52 2.81 11.91 -7.51
N ILE A 53 4.13 12.12 -7.54
CA ILE A 53 5.12 11.12 -7.09
C ILE A 53 4.92 10.79 -5.60
N ALA A 54 4.76 11.82 -4.76
CA ALA A 54 4.54 11.65 -3.33
C ALA A 54 3.23 10.89 -3.06
N GLY A 55 2.16 11.18 -3.80
CA GLY A 55 0.88 10.49 -3.66
C GLY A 55 0.96 9.01 -3.97
N VAL A 56 1.68 8.65 -5.05
CA VAL A 56 1.93 7.24 -5.40
C VAL A 56 2.79 6.55 -4.33
N LEU A 57 3.87 7.18 -3.88
CA LEU A 57 4.73 6.61 -2.84
C LEU A 57 3.99 6.43 -1.51
N LEU A 58 3.19 7.41 -1.11
CA LEU A 58 2.35 7.33 0.09
C LEU A 58 1.34 6.19 -0.02
N ALA A 59 0.69 6.04 -1.16
CA ALA A 59 -0.23 4.94 -1.41
C ALA A 59 0.45 3.58 -1.25
N MET A 60 1.64 3.41 -1.84
CA MET A 60 2.40 2.17 -1.72
C MET A 60 2.77 1.85 -0.27
N VAL A 61 3.27 2.84 0.48
CA VAL A 61 3.65 2.63 1.90
C VAL A 61 2.44 2.30 2.76
N VAL A 62 1.32 3.00 2.55
CA VAL A 62 0.07 2.75 3.30
C VAL A 62 -0.51 1.40 2.92
N TYR A 63 -0.55 1.06 1.63
CA TYR A 63 -0.99 -0.26 1.16
C TYR A 63 -0.12 -1.39 1.73
N GLN A 64 1.20 -1.22 1.80
CA GLN A 64 2.09 -2.24 2.38
C GLN A 64 1.77 -2.49 3.85
N ARG A 65 1.53 -1.43 4.64
CA ARG A 65 1.10 -1.58 6.04
C ARG A 65 -0.29 -2.21 6.16
N LEU A 66 -1.23 -1.76 5.33
CA LEU A 66 -2.61 -2.23 5.36
C LEU A 66 -2.68 -3.72 4.98
N SER A 67 -1.98 -4.13 3.93
CA SER A 67 -1.91 -5.51 3.48
C SER A 67 -1.29 -6.43 4.53
N HIS A 68 -0.19 -6.01 5.17
CA HIS A 68 0.39 -6.77 6.29
C HIS A 68 -0.62 -6.92 7.44
N TRP A 69 -1.29 -5.83 7.81
CA TRP A 69 -2.29 -5.84 8.87
C TRP A 69 -3.50 -6.72 8.55
N VAL A 70 -4.01 -6.68 7.32
CA VAL A 70 -5.12 -7.54 6.87
C VAL A 70 -4.70 -9.02 6.89
N VAL A 71 -3.49 -9.33 6.43
CA VAL A 71 -2.99 -10.72 6.44
C VAL A 71 -2.89 -11.26 7.85
N GLU A 72 -2.35 -10.47 8.78
CA GLU A 72 -2.20 -10.86 10.19
C GLU A 72 -3.55 -10.94 10.92
N LYS A 73 -4.45 -9.98 10.69
CA LYS A 73 -5.75 -9.91 11.37
C LYS A 73 -6.72 -11.01 10.96
N PHE A 74 -6.68 -11.44 9.70
CA PHE A 74 -7.59 -12.46 9.16
C PHE A 74 -6.94 -13.85 9.03
N ASP A 75 -5.71 -14.01 9.53
CA ASP A 75 -4.89 -15.22 9.40
C ASP A 75 -4.90 -15.80 7.97
N LEU A 76 -4.75 -14.90 6.99
CA LEU A 76 -4.76 -15.26 5.57
C LEU A 76 -3.48 -16.02 5.17
N SER A 77 -2.49 -16.09 6.07
CA SER A 77 -1.23 -16.83 5.95
C SER A 77 -1.38 -18.25 5.43
N ASP A 78 -2.42 -18.95 5.87
CA ASP A 78 -2.63 -20.37 5.56
C ASP A 78 -3.41 -20.59 4.26
N LYS A 79 -4.11 -19.55 3.79
CA LYS A 79 -4.97 -19.55 2.59
C LYS A 79 -4.26 -19.01 1.35
N LEU A 80 -3.15 -18.30 1.52
CA LEU A 80 -2.32 -17.73 0.46
C LEU A 80 -1.10 -18.63 0.17
N ASP A 81 -0.61 -18.61 -1.06
CA ASP A 81 0.64 -19.28 -1.44
C ASP A 81 1.84 -18.60 -0.75
N PRO A 82 2.99 -19.28 -0.56
CA PRO A 82 4.07 -18.84 0.30
C PRO A 82 4.81 -17.56 -0.13
N LEU A 83 4.38 -16.90 -1.21
CA LEU A 83 4.83 -15.55 -1.59
C LEU A 83 4.60 -14.51 -0.47
N PHE A 84 3.56 -14.71 0.37
CA PHE A 84 3.25 -13.86 1.52
C PHE A 84 3.61 -14.48 2.87
N LYS A 85 4.16 -15.70 2.91
CA LYS A 85 4.78 -16.21 4.15
C LYS A 85 6.07 -15.41 4.35
N SER A 86 5.94 -14.30 5.08
CA SER A 86 7.08 -13.69 5.77
C SER A 86 7.88 -14.85 6.36
N ARG A 87 9.13 -14.94 5.97
CA ARG A 87 10.12 -15.94 6.37
C ARG A 87 10.41 -15.71 7.86
N ARG A 88 9.41 -15.82 8.71
CA ARG A 88 9.54 -15.82 10.16
C ARG A 88 10.30 -17.10 10.44
N ARG A 89 11.62 -16.93 10.56
CA ARG A 89 12.59 -17.94 10.92
C ARG A 89 11.91 -18.93 11.86
N ARG A 90 11.75 -20.15 11.39
CA ARG A 90 11.79 -21.33 12.25
C ARG A 90 13.12 -21.22 13.00
N LYS A 91 13.13 -20.52 14.14
CA LYS A 91 14.20 -20.69 15.12
C LYS A 91 13.95 -22.09 15.63
N LYS A 92 14.67 -23.01 15.00
CA LYS A 92 14.70 -24.44 15.25
C LYS A 92 14.82 -24.61 16.77
N LYS A 93 13.68 -24.91 17.40
CA LYS A 93 13.64 -25.77 18.56
C LYS A 93 14.18 -27.11 18.06
N ASP A 94 14.99 -27.76 18.89
CA ASP A 94 15.64 -29.05 18.70
C ASP A 94 17.10 -28.93 18.26
N GLN A 95 17.97 -28.81 19.26
CA GLN A 95 18.99 -29.83 19.56
C GLN A 95 19.36 -29.75 21.05
N ASP A 96 18.97 -30.82 21.74
CA ASP A 96 19.42 -31.42 23.02
C ASP A 96 19.14 -30.69 24.34
#